data_AF-W1NRQ4-F1
#
_entry.id   AF-W1NRQ4-F1
#
_cell.length_a   1.000
_cell.length_b   1.000
_cell.length_c   1.000
_cell.angle_alpha   90.00
_cell.angle_beta   90.00
_cell.angle_gamma   90.00
#
_symmetry.space_group_name_H-M   'P 1'
#
loop_
_entity.id
_entity.type
_entity.pdbx_description
1 polymer ?
#
loop_
_entity_poly.entity_id
_entity_poly.type
_entity_poly.pdbx_seq_one_letter_code
_entity_poly.pdbx_strand_id
1 'polypeptide(L)'
;MYEINADKKYAVNLVTHTCSCWVWQVSGLSCSHAIAAVDHRHQDVTEFCGVYFTIQIYHRANSLPFNPMPDTLELQDIVYGRQLQGEPRVGQRSNARAIMS
;
A
#
# COMPACT_ATOMS: atom_id res chain seq x y z
N MET A 1 -23.99 13.10 -16.07
CA MET A 1 -24.57 11.74 -16.04
C MET A 1 -23.62 10.84 -16.81
N TYR A 2 -23.23 9.70 -16.25
CA TYR A 2 -22.46 8.68 -16.98
C TYR A 2 -23.39 7.51 -17.31
N GLU A 3 -23.28 6.97 -18.51
CA GLU A 3 -24.08 5.84 -18.97
C GLU A 3 -23.19 4.60 -18.98
N ILE A 4 -23.61 3.55 -18.27
CA ILE A 4 -22.90 2.26 -18.22
C ILE A 4 -23.70 1.29 -19.08
N ASN A 5 -23.35 1.22 -20.37
CA ASN A 5 -24.07 0.44 -21.37
C ASN A 5 -24.22 -1.02 -20.92
N ALA A 6 -25.45 -1.45 -20.63
CA ALA A 6 -25.75 -2.81 -20.18
C ALA A 6 -25.43 -3.87 -21.25
N ASP A 7 -25.75 -3.59 -22.52
CA ASP A 7 -25.54 -4.48 -23.67
C ASP A 7 -24.08 -4.54 -24.17
N LYS A 8 -23.12 -4.10 -23.35
CA LYS A 8 -21.71 -4.00 -23.74
C LYS A 8 -21.06 -5.38 -23.80
N LYS A 9 -20.94 -5.91 -25.02
CA LYS A 9 -20.22 -7.16 -25.32
C LYS A 9 -18.72 -6.99 -25.07
N TYR A 10 -18.09 -7.97 -24.43
CA TYR A 10 -16.66 -7.99 -24.17
C TYR A 10 -15.98 -9.12 -24.95
N ALA A 11 -14.87 -8.81 -25.61
CA ALA A 11 -14.02 -9.79 -26.27
C ALA A 11 -12.99 -10.31 -25.27
N VAL A 12 -12.89 -11.64 -25.15
CA VAL A 12 -11.94 -12.32 -24.26
C VAL A 12 -10.99 -13.15 -25.12
N ASN A 13 -9.69 -13.03 -24.88
CA ASN A 13 -8.67 -13.89 -25.45
C ASN A 13 -7.90 -14.61 -24.34
N LEU A 14 -8.25 -15.90 -24.15
CA LEU A 14 -7.63 -16.76 -23.15
C LEU A 14 -6.19 -17.16 -23.48
N VAL A 15 -5.73 -17.01 -24.75
CA VAL A 15 -4.34 -17.31 -25.14
C VAL A 15 -3.40 -16.15 -24.79
N THR A 16 -3.88 -14.91 -24.90
CA THR A 16 -3.08 -13.71 -24.55
C THR A 16 -3.39 -13.16 -23.15
N HIS A 17 -4.27 -13.82 -22.39
CA HIS A 17 -4.75 -13.38 -21.07
C HIS A 17 -5.29 -11.93 -21.09
N THR A 18 -6.13 -11.59 -22.08
CA THR A 18 -6.71 -10.24 -22.23
C THR A 18 -8.24 -10.25 -22.35
N CYS A 19 -8.85 -9.13 -21.94
CA CYS A 19 -10.26 -8.85 -22.15
C CYS A 19 -10.48 -7.38 -22.53
N SER A 20 -11.45 -7.07 -23.39
CA SER A 20 -11.77 -5.68 -23.77
C SER A 20 -12.39 -4.84 -22.63
N CYS A 21 -12.66 -5.44 -21.47
CA CYS A 21 -12.96 -4.70 -20.23
C CYS A 21 -11.71 -4.15 -19.52
N TRP A 22 -10.50 -4.48 -20.00
CA TRP A 22 -9.17 -4.08 -19.47
C TRP A 22 -8.81 -4.51 -18.04
N VAL A 23 -9.77 -4.89 -17.20
CA VAL A 23 -9.57 -5.33 -15.82
C VAL A 23 -8.45 -6.36 -15.70
N TRP A 24 -8.43 -7.40 -16.55
CA TRP A 24 -7.44 -8.49 -16.48
C TRP A 24 -6.01 -7.99 -16.76
N GLN A 25 -5.84 -7.12 -17.76
CA GLN A 25 -4.55 -6.51 -18.09
C GLN A 25 -4.04 -5.54 -17.00
N VAL A 26 -4.93 -4.97 -16.19
CA VAL A 26 -4.57 -4.02 -15.12
C VAL A 26 -4.32 -4.73 -13.78
N SER A 27 -5.10 -5.76 -13.44
CA SER A 27 -5.00 -6.47 -12.16
C SER A 27 -4.08 -7.70 -12.20
N GLY A 28 -3.87 -8.30 -13.37
CA GLY A 28 -3.28 -9.63 -13.51
C GLY A 28 -4.19 -10.79 -13.07
N LEU A 29 -5.45 -10.50 -12.72
CA LEU A 29 -6.48 -11.49 -12.33
C LEU A 29 -7.56 -11.62 -13.40
N SER A 30 -8.02 -12.84 -13.65
CA SER A 30 -9.12 -13.11 -14.58
C SER A 30 -10.37 -12.30 -14.20
N CYS A 31 -10.85 -11.45 -15.12
CA CYS A 31 -12.09 -10.69 -14.91
C CYS A 31 -13.33 -11.59 -15.03
N SER A 32 -14.50 -11.13 -14.58
CA SER A 32 -15.77 -11.88 -14.66
C SER A 32 -16.05 -12.48 -16.04
N HIS A 33 -15.77 -11.74 -17.12
CA HIS A 33 -15.91 -12.21 -18.50
C HIS A 33 -14.93 -13.33 -18.86
N ALA A 34 -13.70 -13.28 -18.33
CA ALA A 34 -12.71 -14.34 -18.51
C ALA A 34 -13.09 -15.60 -17.71
N ILE A 35 -13.53 -15.43 -16.45
CA ILE A 35 -14.03 -16.53 -15.60
C ILE A 35 -15.17 -17.27 -16.32
N ALA A 36 -16.17 -16.54 -16.85
CA ALA A 36 -17.28 -17.13 -17.60
C ALA A 36 -16.83 -17.84 -18.91
N ALA A 37 -15.82 -17.31 -19.60
CA ALA A 37 -15.28 -17.93 -20.82
C ALA A 37 -14.42 -19.18 -20.53
N VAL A 38 -13.82 -19.27 -19.34
CA VAL A 38 -13.06 -20.43 -18.84
C VAL A 38 -14.02 -21.52 -18.35
N ASP A 39 -15.04 -21.15 -17.58
CA ASP A 39 -16.08 -22.05 -17.07
C ASP A 39 -16.85 -22.75 -18.21
N HIS A 40 -17.24 -22.00 -19.25
CA HIS A 40 -17.83 -22.55 -20.49
C HIS A 40 -16.89 -23.55 -21.22
N ARG A 41 -15.58 -23.49 -20.98
CA ARG A 41 -14.61 -24.45 -21.54
C ARG A 41 -14.23 -25.57 -20.57
N HIS A 42 -14.76 -25.55 -19.35
CA HIS A 42 -14.43 -26.46 -18.25
C HIS A 42 -12.92 -26.54 -17.97
N GLN A 43 -12.21 -25.40 -18.11
CA GLN A 43 -10.80 -25.24 -17.77
C GLN A 43 -10.65 -24.69 -16.34
N ASP A 44 -9.48 -24.87 -15.71
CA ASP A 44 -9.23 -24.32 -14.37
C ASP A 44 -8.92 -22.82 -14.45
N VAL A 45 -9.68 -22.00 -13.73
CA VAL A 45 -9.52 -20.55 -13.66
C VAL A 45 -8.19 -20.10 -13.05
N THR A 46 -7.57 -20.95 -12.22
CA THR A 46 -6.28 -20.63 -11.57
C THR A 46 -5.12 -20.60 -12.57
N GLU A 47 -5.20 -21.33 -13.69
CA GLU A 47 -4.24 -21.27 -14.80
C GLU A 47 -4.21 -19.89 -15.49
N PHE A 48 -5.30 -19.12 -15.37
CA PHE A 48 -5.47 -17.81 -16.04
C PHE A 48 -5.07 -16.61 -15.16
N CYS A 49 -4.75 -16.85 -13.89
CA CYS A 49 -4.24 -15.83 -12.97
C CYS A 49 -2.74 -15.59 -13.16
N GLY A 50 -2.30 -14.34 -13.00
CA GLY A 50 -0.87 -13.98 -12.99
C GLY A 50 -0.12 -14.65 -11.84
N VAL A 51 1.15 -15.02 -12.08
CA VAL A 51 1.99 -15.83 -11.18
C VAL A 51 2.00 -15.33 -9.71
N TYR A 52 1.93 -14.02 -9.51
CA TYR A 52 1.90 -13.39 -8.17
C TYR A 52 0.68 -13.77 -7.31
N PHE A 53 -0.40 -14.25 -7.92
CA PHE A 53 -1.62 -14.68 -7.24
C PHE A 53 -1.67 -16.19 -6.95
N THR A 54 -0.57 -16.92 -7.23
CA THR A 54 -0.46 -18.33 -6.87
C THR A 54 -0.20 -18.52 -5.38
N ILE A 55 -0.71 -19.63 -4.83
CA ILE A 55 -0.51 -20.04 -3.42
C ILE A 55 0.98 -20.08 -3.04
N GLN A 56 1.86 -20.48 -3.95
CA GLN A 56 3.31 -20.50 -3.72
C GLN A 56 3.90 -19.10 -3.51
N ILE A 57 3.51 -18.11 -4.32
CA ILE A 57 3.99 -16.73 -4.15
C ILE A 57 3.37 -16.10 -2.91
N TYR A 58 2.10 -16.39 -2.59
CA TYR A 58 1.49 -15.95 -1.33
C TYR A 58 2.26 -16.46 -0.11
N HIS A 59 2.57 -17.76 -0.03
CA HIS A 59 3.37 -18.31 1.07
C HIS A 59 4.78 -17.71 1.10
N ARG A 60 5.42 -17.49 -0.05
CA ARG A 60 6.76 -16.88 -0.12
C ARG A 60 6.78 -15.40 0.30
N ALA A 61 5.71 -14.65 0.07
CA ALA A 61 5.56 -13.29 0.55
C ALA A 61 5.35 -13.24 2.09
N ASN A 62 4.66 -14.25 2.64
CA ASN A 62 4.33 -14.35 4.06
C ASN A 62 5.27 -15.29 4.85
N SER A 63 6.38 -15.75 4.26
CA SER A 63 7.34 -16.65 4.95
C SER A 63 8.36 -15.92 5.83
N LEU A 64 8.37 -14.59 5.81
CA LEU A 64 9.14 -13.78 6.75
C LEU A 64 8.36 -13.68 8.07
N PRO A 65 9.01 -13.83 9.24
CA PRO A 65 8.33 -13.67 10.52
C PRO A 65 7.83 -12.22 10.67
N PHE A 66 6.51 -12.07 10.79
CA PHE A 66 5.92 -10.79 11.21
C PHE A 66 6.36 -10.52 12.65
N ASN A 67 7.23 -9.52 12.85
CA ASN A 67 7.61 -9.10 14.19
C ASN A 67 6.40 -8.42 14.85
N PRO A 68 5.80 -8.99 15.91
CA PRO A 68 4.66 -8.37 16.56
C PRO A 68 5.05 -7.00 17.12
N MET A 69 4.15 -6.03 17.00
CA MET A 69 4.26 -4.77 17.72
C MET A 69 4.11 -5.10 19.21
N PRO A 70 5.06 -4.72 20.08
CA PRO A 70 4.99 -5.09 21.50
C PRO A 70 3.78 -4.44 22.16
N ASP A 71 2.97 -5.24 22.88
CA ASP A 71 1.76 -4.75 23.56
C ASP A 71 2.04 -3.60 24.55
N THR A 72 3.27 -3.55 25.08
CA THR A 72 3.76 -2.40 25.84
C THR A 72 4.33 -1.34 24.89
N LEU A 73 3.67 -0.19 24.85
CA LEU A 73 4.25 1.08 24.38
C LEU A 73 5.36 1.54 25.34
N GLU A 74 6.49 0.85 25.32
CA GLU A 74 7.77 1.39 25.80
C GLU A 74 8.23 2.48 24.82
N LEU A 75 7.55 3.63 24.92
CA LEU A 75 8.07 4.90 24.45
C LEU A 75 9.37 5.14 25.21
N GLN A 76 10.50 4.77 24.59
CA GLN A 76 11.81 5.22 25.03
C GLN A 76 11.73 6.74 25.18
N ASP A 77 12.15 7.26 26.34
CA ASP A 77 12.08 8.69 26.65
C ASP A 77 13.02 9.51 25.75
N ILE A 78 12.58 9.72 24.51
CA ILE A 78 13.09 10.77 23.63
C ILE A 78 12.62 12.07 24.25
N VAL A 79 13.43 12.54 25.21
CA VAL A 79 13.31 13.86 25.80
C VAL A 79 13.47 14.88 24.66
N TYR A 80 12.35 15.34 24.09
CA TYR A 80 12.25 16.42 23.11
C TYR A 80 12.60 17.79 23.74
N GLY A 81 13.59 17.82 24.63
CA GLY A 81 13.93 18.92 25.50
C GLY A 81 15.41 19.28 25.40
N ARG A 82 15.72 20.21 24.47
CA ARG A 82 17.04 20.85 24.27
C ARG A 82 18.13 19.91 23.67
N GLN A 83 19.14 20.39 22.95
CA GLN A 83 19.55 21.78 22.68
C GLN A 83 20.24 21.89 21.32
N LEU A 84 19.76 22.75 20.42
CA LEU A 84 20.64 23.30 19.37
C LEU A 84 21.50 24.39 20.01
N GLN A 85 22.76 24.05 20.31
CA GLN A 85 23.73 24.98 20.86
C GLN A 85 24.22 25.94 19.76
N GLY A 86 24.09 27.24 20.02
CA GLY A 86 24.59 28.31 19.16
C GLY A 86 25.14 29.46 20.01
N GLU A 87 26.38 29.32 20.45
CA GLU A 87 27.13 30.39 21.15
C GLU A 87 27.98 31.23 20.16
N PRO A 88 28.59 32.34 20.57
CA PRO A 88 27.85 33.56 20.92
C PRO A 88 28.44 34.80 20.22
N ARG A 89 27.78 35.96 20.32
CA ARG A 89 28.43 37.27 20.13
C ARG A 89 28.03 38.25 21.23
N VAL A 90 29.03 38.85 21.87
CA VAL A 90 28.91 39.73 23.04
C VAL A 90 28.49 41.16 22.65
N GLY A 91 27.65 41.80 23.48
CA GLY A 91 27.22 43.20 23.37
C GLY A 91 26.74 43.76 24.72
N GLN A 92 26.75 45.08 24.90
CA GLN A 92 26.57 45.77 26.21
C GLN A 92 25.76 47.08 26.04
N ARG A 93 25.21 47.76 27.06
CA ARG A 93 25.23 47.55 28.53
C ARG A 93 23.86 46.95 29.00
N SER A 94 23.13 47.25 30.10
CA SER A 94 23.06 48.32 31.12
C SER A 94 22.43 47.81 32.43
N ASN A 95 22.63 48.55 33.54
CA ASN A 95 22.03 48.29 34.85
C ASN A 95 20.68 48.97 35.05
N ALA A 96 19.82 48.36 35.86
CA ALA A 96 18.84 49.04 36.73
C ALA A 96 18.76 48.27 38.08
N ARG A 97 18.37 48.95 39.17
CA ARG A 97 18.42 48.43 40.55
C ARG A 97 17.06 47.91 41.06
N ALA A 98 17.12 47.26 42.22
CA ALA A 98 16.01 46.80 43.07
C ALA A 98 14.98 47.91 43.42
N ILE A 99 13.85 47.60 44.07
CA ILE A 99 13.73 47.44 45.54
C ILE A 99 12.50 46.58 45.92
N MET A 100 12.52 45.99 47.13
CA MET A 100 11.46 45.18 47.74
C MET A 100 10.38 46.05 48.41
N SER A 101 9.12 45.61 48.42
CA SER A 101 8.14 45.75 49.53
C SER A 101 6.95 44.83 49.26
#